data_AF-A0AAW9WGW3-F1
#
_entry.id   AF-A0AAW9WGW3-F1
#
_cell.length_a   1.000
_cell.length_b   1.000
_cell.length_c   1.000
_cell.angle_alpha   90.00
_cell.angle_beta   90.00
_cell.angle_gamma   90.00
#
_symmetry.space_group_name_H-M   'P 1'
#
loop_
_entity.id
_entity.type
_entity.pdbx_description
1 polymer ?
#
loop_
_entity_poly.entity_id
_entity_poly.type
_entity_poly.pdbx_seq_one_letter_code
_entity_poly.pdbx_strand_id
1 'polypeptide(L)'
;MINEIFGFIKKLLGIGMPCAFHSLTGLYCPGCGGTRAVRELLYGDLRMSFQYHPLVLYGAAVVVLELVSWGASRMFRRPWLHIRQYNLFILIGAGIVVANWFYKNYMLVFRGVDLLPLLK
;
A
#
# COMPACT_ATOMS: atom_id res chain seq x y z
N MET A 1 -31.14 -3.75 -7.69
CA MET A 1 -30.46 -4.50 -8.78
C MET A 1 -28.97 -4.18 -8.89
N ILE A 2 -28.56 -2.90 -8.92
CA ILE A 2 -27.14 -2.52 -9.07
C ILE A 2 -26.24 -2.95 -7.89
N ASN A 3 -26.77 -2.94 -6.65
CA ASN A 3 -26.03 -3.32 -5.44
C ASN A 3 -25.75 -4.82 -5.34
N GLU A 4 -26.65 -5.67 -5.87
CA GLU A 4 -26.48 -7.13 -5.93
C GLU A 4 -25.37 -7.51 -6.91
N ILE A 5 -25.33 -6.84 -8.07
CA ILE A 5 -24.27 -7.01 -9.07
C ILE A 5 -22.92 -6.58 -8.49
N PHE A 6 -22.89 -5.43 -7.79
CA PHE A 6 -21.69 -4.96 -7.09
C PHE A 6 -21.23 -5.93 -5.98
N GLY A 7 -22.18 -6.54 -5.26
CA GLY A 7 -21.92 -7.54 -4.23
C GLY A 7 -21.35 -8.83 -4.80
N PHE A 8 -21.93 -9.33 -5.91
CA PHE A 8 -21.45 -10.51 -6.62
C PHE A 8 -20.06 -10.30 -7.23
N ILE A 9 -19.83 -9.14 -7.85
CA ILE A 9 -18.52 -8.74 -8.38
C ILE A 9 -17.48 -8.62 -7.26
N LYS A 10 -17.80 -8.00 -6.11
CA LYS A 10 -16.88 -7.95 -4.96
C LYS A 10 -16.49 -9.34 -4.45
N LYS A 11 -17.46 -10.27 -4.42
CA LYS A 11 -17.25 -11.65 -3.98
C LYS A 11 -16.40 -12.44 -4.97
N LEU A 12 -16.62 -12.25 -6.27
CA LEU A 12 -15.82 -12.84 -7.35
C LEU A 12 -14.40 -12.28 -7.42
N LEU A 13 -14.23 -10.98 -7.15
CA LEU A 13 -12.93 -10.29 -7.15
C LEU A 13 -12.19 -10.37 -5.81
N GLY A 14 -12.79 -10.98 -4.77
CA GLY A 14 -12.19 -11.09 -3.43
C GLY A 14 -11.95 -9.76 -2.71
N ILE A 15 -12.62 -8.69 -3.15
CA ILE A 15 -12.47 -7.34 -2.59
C ILE A 15 -13.16 -7.31 -1.21
N GLY A 16 -12.39 -7.58 -0.16
CA GLY A 16 -12.85 -7.55 1.23
C GLY A 16 -12.83 -8.90 1.95
N MET A 17 -12.38 -9.98 1.32
CA MET A 17 -12.16 -11.24 2.05
C MET A 17 -10.93 -11.12 2.97
N PRO A 18 -10.97 -11.68 4.19
CA PRO A 18 -9.76 -11.84 4.99
C PRO A 18 -8.73 -12.60 4.15
N CYS A 19 -7.47 -12.14 4.16
CA CYS A 19 -6.43 -12.75 3.32
C CYS A 19 -6.41 -14.26 3.55
N ALA A 20 -6.54 -15.04 2.46
CA ALA A 20 -6.53 -16.50 2.55
C ALA A 20 -5.29 -17.03 3.30
N PHE A 21 -4.15 -16.35 3.15
CA PHE A 21 -2.93 -16.62 3.90
C PHE A 21 -3.12 -16.46 5.42
N HIS A 22 -3.79 -15.40 5.86
CA HIS A 22 -4.09 -15.16 7.27
C HIS A 22 -5.11 -16.18 7.80
N SER A 23 -6.12 -16.55 7.01
CA SER A 23 -7.07 -17.60 7.40
C SER A 23 -6.41 -18.98 7.52
N LEU A 24 -5.36 -19.27 6.74
CA LEU A 24 -4.65 -20.55 6.76
C LEU A 24 -3.51 -20.62 7.78
N THR A 25 -2.78 -19.52 7.99
CA THR A 25 -1.56 -19.51 8.83
C THR A 25 -1.72 -18.72 10.13
N GLY A 26 -2.78 -17.93 10.25
CA GLY A 26 -2.93 -16.94 11.31
C GLY A 26 -2.01 -15.72 11.16
N LEU A 27 -1.11 -15.67 10.16
CA LEU A 27 -0.11 -14.61 10.00
C LEU A 27 -0.50 -13.58 8.93
N TYR A 28 0.01 -12.35 9.05
CA TYR A 28 -0.18 -11.33 8.03
C TYR A 28 0.78 -11.54 6.86
N CYS A 29 0.25 -11.42 5.64
CA CYS A 29 1.02 -11.37 4.40
C CYS A 29 1.73 -10.02 4.20
N PRO A 30 2.82 -9.93 3.42
CA PRO A 30 3.57 -8.68 3.22
C PRO A 30 2.75 -7.57 2.56
N GLY A 31 1.73 -7.91 1.76
CA GLY A 31 0.81 -6.96 1.11
C GLY A 31 -0.48 -6.67 1.90
N CYS A 32 -0.63 -7.22 3.10
CA CYS A 32 -1.88 -7.14 3.85
C CYS A 32 -2.17 -5.69 4.28
N GLY A 33 -3.33 -5.17 3.88
CA GLY A 33 -3.76 -3.79 4.16
C GLY A 33 -3.49 -2.78 3.05
N GLY A 34 -2.87 -3.17 1.93
CA GLY A 34 -2.58 -2.27 0.81
C GLY A 34 -3.83 -1.66 0.17
N THR A 35 -4.88 -2.46 -0.05
CA THR A 35 -6.15 -1.96 -0.60
C THR A 35 -6.87 -0.97 0.32
N ARG A 36 -6.77 -1.16 1.64
CA ARG A 36 -7.32 -0.22 2.64
C ARG A 36 -6.50 1.07 2.65
N ALA A 37 -5.17 0.98 2.59
CA ALA A 37 -4.31 2.15 2.51
C ALA A 37 -4.59 3.00 1.26
N VAL A 38 -4.76 2.37 0.08
CA VAL A 38 -5.15 3.10 -1.15
C VAL A 38 -6.49 3.79 -0.98
N ARG A 39 -7.47 3.11 -0.36
CA ARG A 39 -8.78 3.71 -0.08
C ARG A 39 -8.65 4.95 0.78
N GLU A 40 -7.97 4.88 1.93
CA GLU A 40 -7.78 6.03 2.82
C GLU A 40 -7.00 7.17 2.15
N LEU A 41 -6.00 6.84 1.34
CA LEU A 41 -5.28 7.82 0.54
C LEU A 41 -6.22 8.58 -0.41
N LEU A 42 -7.18 7.88 -1.05
CA LEU A 42 -8.19 8.50 -1.91
C LEU A 42 -9.22 9.34 -1.14
N TYR A 43 -9.51 8.97 0.12
CA TYR A 43 -10.32 9.79 1.03
C TYR A 43 -9.55 11.00 1.58
N GLY A 44 -8.23 11.07 1.38
CA GLY A 44 -7.36 12.14 1.87
C GLY A 44 -6.82 11.92 3.29
N ASP A 45 -7.08 10.76 3.90
CA ASP A 45 -6.53 10.43 5.22
C ASP A 45 -5.14 9.77 5.10
N LEU A 46 -4.13 10.64 5.03
CA LEU A 46 -2.73 10.22 4.95
C LEU A 46 -2.29 9.47 6.22
N ARG A 47 -2.85 9.79 7.39
CA ARG A 47 -2.47 9.14 8.66
C ARG A 47 -2.94 7.70 8.67
N MET A 48 -4.21 7.47 8.32
CA MET A 48 -4.77 6.13 8.25
C MET A 48 -4.14 5.33 7.12
N SER A 49 -3.89 5.94 5.95
CA SER A 49 -3.16 5.29 4.86
C SER A 49 -1.78 4.79 5.30
N PHE A 50 -1.04 5.58 6.09
CA PHE A 50 0.27 5.19 6.60
C PHE A 50 0.20 4.00 7.56
N GLN A 51 -0.78 4.03 8.48
CA GLN A 51 -0.99 2.93 9.42
C GLN A 51 -1.36 1.63 8.70
N TYR A 52 -2.18 1.71 7.65
CA TYR A 52 -2.58 0.52 6.90
C TYR A 52 -1.42 -0.06 6.07
N HIS A 53 -0.75 0.75 5.25
CA HIS A 53 0.38 0.29 4.46
C HIS A 53 1.28 1.45 4.01
N PRO A 54 2.46 1.64 4.63
CA PRO A 54 3.35 2.77 4.31
C PRO A 54 3.87 2.73 2.86
N LEU A 55 3.88 1.55 2.23
CA LEU A 55 4.28 1.40 0.83
C LEU A 55 3.40 2.23 -0.12
N VAL A 56 2.11 2.37 0.18
CA VAL A 56 1.16 3.08 -0.70
C VAL A 56 1.49 4.57 -0.74
N LEU A 57 1.79 5.17 0.42
CA LEU A 57 2.25 6.56 0.50
C LEU A 57 3.60 6.76 -0.17
N TYR A 58 4.52 5.81 0.03
CA TYR A 58 5.82 5.84 -0.63
C TYR A 58 5.67 5.81 -2.16
N GLY A 59 4.85 4.90 -2.69
CA GLY A 59 4.56 4.81 -4.12
C GLY A 59 3.93 6.10 -4.66
N ALA A 60 2.96 6.66 -3.94
CA ALA A 60 2.35 7.94 -4.31
C ALA A 60 3.38 9.08 -4.37
N ALA A 61 4.28 9.16 -3.37
CA ALA A 61 5.34 10.16 -3.35
C ALA A 61 6.31 10.01 -4.53
N VAL A 62 6.73 8.79 -4.86
CA VAL A 62 7.60 8.51 -6.01
C VAL A 62 6.95 8.95 -7.32
N VAL A 63 5.68 8.62 -7.54
CA VAL A 63 4.93 9.04 -8.75
C VAL A 63 4.87 10.57 -8.85
N VAL A 64 4.57 11.27 -7.75
CA VAL A 64 4.55 12.74 -7.73
C VAL A 64 5.93 13.31 -8.06
N LEU A 65 7.00 12.77 -7.49
CA LEU A 65 8.37 13.21 -7.77
C LEU A 65 8.74 13.01 -9.23
N GLU A 66 8.36 11.89 -9.84
CA GLU A 66 8.59 11.66 -11.27
C GLU A 66 7.79 12.62 -12.15
N LEU A 67 6.52 12.87 -11.84
CA LEU A 67 5.68 13.82 -12.58
C LEU A 67 6.21 15.26 -12.49
N VAL A 68 6.65 15.68 -11.30
CA VAL A 68 7.27 16.99 -11.08
C VAL A 68 8.60 17.09 -11.82
N SER A 69 9.43 16.05 -11.75
CA SER A 69 10.72 16.00 -12.45
C SER A 69 10.53 16.04 -13.96
N TRP A 70 9.52 15.33 -14.49
CA TRP A 70 9.16 15.35 -15.90
C TRP A 70 8.66 16.74 -16.34
N GLY A 71 7.76 17.36 -15.57
CA GLY A 71 7.26 18.71 -15.83
C GLY A 71 8.37 19.77 -15.77
N ALA A 72 9.23 19.70 -14.75
CA ALA A 72 10.38 20.59 -14.60
C ALA A 72 11.40 20.40 -15.73
N SER A 73 11.66 19.16 -16.14
CA SER A 73 12.55 18.87 -17.27
C SER A 73 12.04 19.49 -18.58
N ARG A 74 10.71 19.40 -18.83
CA ARG A 74 10.06 20.02 -19.98
C ARG A 74 10.20 21.55 -19.97
N MET A 75 10.16 22.17 -18.79
CA MET A 75 10.23 23.62 -18.60
C MET A 75 11.66 24.16 -18.65
N PHE A 76 12.62 23.48 -18.00
CA PHE A 76 13.98 23.98 -17.79
C PHE A 76 15.02 23.39 -18.76
N ARG A 77 14.66 22.48 -19.67
CA ARG A 77 15.58 21.82 -20.64
C ARG A 77 16.83 21.21 -19.98
N ARG A 78 16.72 20.69 -18.76
CA ARG A 78 17.81 20.06 -18.00
C ARG A 78 17.52 18.56 -17.86
N PRO A 79 18.19 17.67 -18.64
CA PRO A 79 17.82 16.25 -18.71
C PRO A 79 18.38 15.37 -17.57
N TRP A 80 18.79 15.94 -16.45
CA TRP A 80 19.60 15.22 -15.46
C TRP A 80 18.80 14.83 -14.24
N LEU A 81 18.31 13.57 -14.23
CA LEU A 81 18.17 12.69 -13.04
C LEU A 81 17.50 11.32 -13.34
N HIS A 82 17.38 10.89 -14.60
CA HIS A 82 16.29 9.95 -14.93
C HIS A 82 16.55 8.43 -14.86
N ILE A 83 17.75 7.87 -14.63
CA ILE A 83 17.93 6.40 -14.94
C ILE A 83 18.64 5.56 -13.86
N ARG A 84 19.29 6.13 -12.82
CA ARG A 84 20.14 5.33 -11.91
C ARG A 84 19.58 5.04 -10.52
N GLN A 85 18.46 5.66 -10.14
CA GLN A 85 17.90 5.54 -8.79
C GLN A 85 16.76 4.52 -8.65
N TYR A 86 16.26 3.95 -9.75
CA TYR A 86 15.19 2.94 -9.72
C TYR A 86 15.52 1.75 -8.82
N ASN A 87 16.76 1.24 -8.88
CA ASN A 87 17.20 0.15 -8.01
C ASN A 87 17.14 0.55 -6.53
N LEU A 88 17.51 1.79 -6.20
CA LEU A 88 17.42 2.31 -4.84
C LEU A 88 15.96 2.45 -4.40
N PHE A 89 15.09 2.98 -5.26
CA PHE A 89 13.67 3.11 -4.94
C PHE A 89 12.98 1.77 -4.75
N ILE A 90 13.32 0.77 -5.57
CA ILE A 90 12.83 -0.60 -5.44
C ILE A 90 13.36 -1.22 -4.14
N LEU A 91 14.65 -1.02 -3.81
CA LEU A 91 15.25 -1.54 -2.58
C LEU A 91 14.60 -0.93 -1.33
N ILE A 92 14.37 0.39 -1.33
CA ILE A 92 13.67 1.09 -0.25
C ILE A 92 12.23 0.55 -0.12
N GLY A 93 11.51 0.42 -1.24
CA GLY A 93 10.16 -0.14 -1.26
C GLY A 93 10.10 -1.57 -0.71
N ALA A 94 11.03 -2.43 -1.13
CA ALA A 94 11.16 -3.79 -0.61
C ALA A 94 11.47 -3.78 0.90
N GLY A 95 12.37 -2.92 1.35
CA GLY A 95 12.67 -2.72 2.76
C GLY A 95 11.45 -2.30 3.58
N ILE A 96 10.63 -1.37 3.06
CA ILE A 96 9.37 -0.94 3.70
C ILE A 96 8.38 -2.10 3.81
N VAL A 97 8.23 -2.91 2.75
CA VAL A 97 7.35 -4.09 2.75
C VAL A 97 7.79 -5.09 3.81
N VAL A 98 9.08 -5.42 3.83
CA VAL A 98 9.66 -6.37 4.77
C VAL A 98 9.52 -5.85 6.20
N ALA A 99 9.87 -4.59 6.46
CA ALA A 99 9.73 -3.98 7.79
C ALA A 99 8.28 -3.98 8.28
N ASN A 100 7.32 -3.61 7.42
CA ASN A 100 5.91 -3.64 7.75
C ASN A 100 5.40 -5.07 8.00
N TRP A 101 5.87 -6.03 7.21
CA TRP A 101 5.53 -7.45 7.40
C TRP A 101 6.01 -7.97 8.74
N PHE A 102 7.28 -7.72 9.09
CA PHE A 102 7.84 -8.09 10.40
C PHE A 102 7.10 -7.40 11.55
N TYR A 103 6.83 -6.10 11.44
CA TYR A 103 6.15 -5.33 12.47
C TYR A 103 4.73 -5.86 12.74
N LYS A 104 3.94 -6.11 11.68
CA LYS A 104 2.58 -6.63 11.82
C LYS A 104 2.54 -8.04 12.40
N ASN A 105 3.44 -8.92 11.95
CA ASN A 105 3.51 -10.27 12.51
C ASN A 105 4.03 -10.28 13.94
N TYR A 106 4.99 -9.42 14.27
CA TYR A 106 5.46 -9.24 15.64
C TYR A 106 4.33 -8.79 16.57
N MET A 107 3.56 -7.78 16.16
CA MET A 107 2.43 -7.30 16.98
C MET A 107 1.30 -8.33 17.07
N LEU A 108 1.05 -9.10 16.02
CA LEU A 108 0.04 -10.16 16.08
C LEU A 108 0.46 -11.29 17.02
N VAL A 109 1.69 -11.79 16.91
CA VAL A 109 2.18 -12.95 17.66
C VAL A 109 2.45 -12.60 19.13
N PHE A 110 3.07 -11.46 19.41
CA PHE A 110 3.49 -11.11 20.78
C PHE A 110 2.48 -10.23 21.52
N ARG A 111 1.73 -9.37 20.82
CA ARG A 111 0.77 -8.45 21.45
C ARG A 111 -0.67 -8.90 21.27
N GLY A 112 -0.97 -9.85 20.38
CA GLY A 112 -2.33 -10.30 20.10
C GLY A 112 -3.24 -9.20 19.54
N VAL A 113 -2.66 -8.13 19.00
CA VAL A 113 -3.43 -6.98 18.50
C VAL A 113 -3.52 -7.06 16.97
N ASP A 114 -4.75 -7.05 16.47
CA ASP A 114 -5.01 -6.91 15.04
C ASP A 114 -4.84 -5.44 14.61
N LEU A 115 -3.73 -5.17 13.93
CA LEU A 115 -3.39 -3.84 13.41
C LEU A 115 -4.18 -3.43 12.18
N LEU A 116 -5.07 -4.30 11.68
CA LEU A 116 -5.98 -3.97 10.59
C LEU A 116 -7.38 -3.70 11.17
N PRO A 117 -7.63 -2.51 11.74
CA PRO A 117 -8.98 -2.15 12.17
C PRO A 117 -9.94 -2.31 10.98
N LEU A 118 -11.07 -2.97 11.25
CA LEU A 118 -12.18 -3.03 10.31
C LEU A 118 -12.55 -1.59 9.95
N LEU A 119 -12.66 -1.33 8.65
CA LEU A 119 -13.13 -0.05 8.13
C LEU A 119 -14.45 0.31 8.85
N LYS A 120 -14.46 1.46 9.53
CA LYS A 120 -15.69 2.04 10.07
C LYS A 120 -16.62 2.45 8.93
#